data_AF-A0AAW5VKB4-F1
#
_entry.id   AF-A0AAW5VKB4-F1
#
_cell.length_a   1.000
_cell.length_b   1.000
_cell.length_c   1.000
_cell.angle_alpha   90.00
_cell.angle_beta   90.00
_cell.angle_gamma   90.00
#
_symmetry.space_group_name_H-M   'P 1'
#
loop_
_entity.id
_entity.type
_entity.pdbx_description
1 polymer ?
#
loop_
_entity_poly.entity_id
_entity_poly.type
_entity_poly.pdbx_seq_one_letter_code
_entity_poly.pdbx_strand_id
1 'polypeptide(L)'
;MKFAKILLFSLIAFSFVNCVELFQSKKKKDNTDALLAALFVAPNCGSGSVSDAAGKGTRYQFSGCSGDVTATLRAFGFTANGVSFGGGLQGTSNSSTILTNASSLSETGNDSKAGIEITYIMNQADSTVDALIQSTPSFIGPGVQLSPTVAKWLDSATAADFVTTASKPWTSSVGVPKTVCLEVHKENSKGHIFGWSIPCNLANRSTYEFEEEDATIKGGITDGRIGLKINKAVIQSITIYTTKLGLNKSIQ
;
A
#
# COMPACT_ATOMS: atom_id res chain seq x y z
N MET A 1 -15.29 -11.22 54.49
CA MET A 1 -15.34 -10.94 53.02
C MET A 1 -16.22 -9.72 52.68
N LYS A 2 -16.00 -8.55 53.32
CA LYS A 2 -16.76 -7.31 53.00
C LYS A 2 -15.87 -6.12 52.59
N PHE A 3 -14.54 -6.21 52.75
CA PHE A 3 -13.60 -5.14 52.38
C PHE A 3 -13.02 -5.24 50.96
N ALA A 4 -13.02 -6.44 50.35
CA ALA A 4 -12.48 -6.64 48.99
C ALA A 4 -13.40 -6.09 47.88
N LYS A 5 -14.69 -5.83 48.16
CA LYS A 5 -15.64 -5.32 47.15
C LYS A 5 -15.59 -3.80 46.98
N ILE A 6 -15.07 -3.06 47.95
CA ILE A 6 -15.00 -1.59 47.91
C ILE A 6 -13.79 -1.11 47.10
N LEU A 7 -12.69 -1.87 47.09
CA LEU A 7 -11.49 -1.54 46.30
C LEU A 7 -11.66 -1.78 44.79
N LEU A 8 -12.52 -2.72 44.39
CA LEU A 8 -12.74 -3.03 42.96
C LEU A 8 -13.59 -1.97 42.24
N PHE A 9 -14.47 -1.27 42.96
CA PHE A 9 -15.28 -0.18 42.39
C PHE A 9 -14.53 1.16 42.28
N SER A 10 -13.47 1.35 43.07
CA SER A 10 -12.65 2.58 43.06
C SER A 10 -11.71 2.66 41.84
N LEU A 11 -11.16 1.53 41.39
CA LEU A 11 -10.25 1.46 40.25
C LEU A 11 -10.94 1.64 38.89
N ILE A 12 -12.22 1.28 38.80
CA ILE A 12 -13.02 1.51 37.58
C ILE A 12 -13.43 2.99 37.48
N ALA A 13 -13.75 3.65 38.60
CA ALA A 13 -14.10 5.08 38.60
C ALA A 13 -12.93 6.00 38.20
N PHE A 14 -11.69 5.68 38.59
CA PHE A 14 -10.49 6.45 38.20
C PHE A 14 -10.04 6.23 36.74
N SER A 15 -10.60 5.23 36.04
CA SER A 15 -10.31 4.99 34.61
C SER A 15 -11.14 5.88 33.68
N PHE A 16 -12.23 6.50 34.17
CA PHE A 16 -13.09 7.37 33.37
C PHE A 16 -12.73 8.86 33.46
N VAL A 17 -11.90 9.27 34.42
CA VAL A 17 -11.59 10.70 34.62
C VAL A 17 -10.47 11.20 33.68
N ASN A 18 -9.66 10.30 33.12
CA ASN A 18 -8.67 10.63 32.07
C ASN A 18 -9.20 10.48 30.64
N CYS A 19 -10.47 10.10 30.46
CA CYS A 19 -11.11 10.02 29.14
C CYS A 19 -12.13 11.14 28.88
N VAL A 20 -12.33 12.07 29.82
CA VAL A 20 -13.27 13.20 29.63
C VAL A 20 -12.60 14.40 28.93
N GLU A 21 -11.26 14.50 28.94
CA GLU A 21 -10.56 15.58 28.22
C GLU A 21 -10.51 15.37 26.70
N LEU A 22 -10.77 14.16 26.19
CA LEU A 22 -10.84 13.92 24.76
C LEU A 22 -12.17 14.40 24.12
N PHE A 23 -13.19 14.68 24.94
CA PHE A 23 -14.54 15.06 24.47
C PHE A 23 -14.90 16.54 24.74
N GLN A 24 -13.95 17.35 25.21
CA GLN A 24 -14.18 18.78 25.49
C GLN A 24 -13.49 19.75 24.53
N SER A 25 -13.22 19.35 23.27
CA SER A 25 -12.90 20.34 22.23
C SER A 25 -14.17 21.05 21.76
N LYS A 26 -14.49 22.15 22.45
CA LYS A 26 -15.49 23.12 22.01
C LYS A 26 -15.17 23.59 20.57
N LYS A 27 -16.15 23.41 19.68
CA LYS A 27 -16.32 24.11 18.39
C LYS A 27 -15.15 23.99 17.39
N LYS A 28 -14.90 22.79 16.89
CA LYS A 28 -14.61 22.58 15.46
C LYS A 28 -15.35 21.33 15.02
N LYS A 29 -15.93 21.38 13.82
CA LYS A 29 -16.59 20.23 13.17
C LYS A 29 -15.49 19.27 12.74
N ASP A 30 -14.90 18.57 13.69
CA ASP A 30 -13.82 17.62 13.48
C ASP A 30 -14.42 16.25 13.19
N ASN A 31 -14.09 15.70 12.02
CA ASN A 31 -14.52 14.37 11.59
C ASN A 31 -13.83 13.24 12.36
N THR A 32 -13.14 13.56 13.45
CA THR A 32 -12.38 12.63 14.30
C THR A 32 -13.30 11.60 14.95
N ASP A 33 -14.51 12.00 15.37
CA ASP A 33 -15.51 11.09 15.93
C ASP A 33 -16.09 10.14 14.87
N ALA A 34 -16.24 10.61 13.63
CA ALA A 34 -16.65 9.77 12.50
C ALA A 34 -15.53 8.81 12.06
N LEU A 35 -14.27 9.23 12.15
CA LEU A 35 -13.09 8.41 11.90
C LEU A 35 -12.94 7.30 12.96
N LEU A 36 -13.08 7.65 14.24
CA LEU A 36 -13.08 6.70 15.35
C LEU A 36 -14.26 5.73 15.23
N ALA A 37 -15.47 6.23 14.94
CA ALA A 37 -16.64 5.37 14.71
C ALA A 37 -16.46 4.43 13.50
N ALA A 38 -15.88 4.90 12.40
CA ALA A 38 -15.59 4.06 11.24
C ALA A 38 -14.52 2.99 11.53
N LEU A 39 -13.49 3.32 12.33
CA LEU A 39 -12.47 2.36 12.79
C LEU A 39 -13.03 1.31 13.76
N PHE A 40 -13.96 1.68 14.66
CA PHE A 40 -14.54 0.75 15.64
C PHE A 40 -15.64 -0.16 15.04
N VAL A 41 -16.25 0.22 13.91
CA VAL A 41 -17.35 -0.55 13.29
C VAL A 41 -16.87 -1.57 12.25
N ALA A 42 -15.62 -1.46 11.78
CA ALA A 42 -15.07 -2.36 10.76
C ALA A 42 -13.72 -2.97 11.21
N PRO A 43 -13.70 -4.15 11.84
CA PRO A 43 -12.46 -4.78 12.32
C PRO A 43 -11.44 -5.10 11.21
N ASN A 44 -11.88 -5.10 9.95
CA ASN A 44 -11.05 -5.33 8.77
C ASN A 44 -10.66 -4.03 8.03
N CYS A 45 -11.01 -2.85 8.56
CA CYS A 45 -10.62 -1.55 8.02
C CYS A 45 -9.61 -0.88 8.95
N GLY A 46 -8.38 -0.69 8.51
CA GLY A 46 -7.37 -0.11 9.38
C GLY A 46 -5.95 -0.19 8.85
N SER A 47 -5.03 0.34 9.64
CA SER A 47 -3.59 0.20 9.42
C SER A 47 -2.94 -0.54 10.59
N GLY A 48 -1.96 -1.40 10.31
CA GLY A 48 -1.20 -2.12 11.32
C GLY A 48 0.26 -2.26 10.94
N SER A 49 1.16 -2.38 11.92
CA SER A 49 2.56 -2.67 11.66
C SER A 49 2.72 -4.10 11.14
N VAL A 50 3.63 -4.28 10.20
CA VAL A 50 4.09 -5.59 9.72
C VAL A 50 5.57 -5.73 10.09
N SER A 51 5.94 -6.91 10.57
CA SER A 51 7.34 -7.30 10.80
C SER A 51 7.46 -8.79 10.48
N ASP A 52 8.04 -9.10 9.32
CA ASP A 52 8.16 -10.46 8.79
C ASP A 52 9.52 -10.68 8.10
N ALA A 53 9.67 -11.78 7.37
CA ALA A 53 10.89 -12.12 6.64
C ALA A 53 11.20 -11.16 5.48
N ALA A 54 10.19 -10.44 4.95
CA ALA A 54 10.41 -9.39 3.97
C ALA A 54 10.98 -8.14 4.65
N GLY A 55 10.50 -7.81 5.86
CA GLY A 55 11.03 -6.73 6.67
C GLY A 55 9.95 -6.10 7.54
N LYS A 56 10.11 -4.81 7.84
CA LYS A 56 9.13 -3.99 8.56
C LYS A 56 8.37 -3.09 7.61
N GLY A 57 7.10 -2.87 7.91
CA GLY A 57 6.22 -2.03 7.10
C GLY A 57 4.93 -1.69 7.80
N THR A 58 4.00 -1.12 7.03
CA THR A 58 2.63 -0.85 7.46
C THR A 58 1.66 -1.47 6.45
N ARG A 59 0.75 -2.28 6.95
CA ARG A 59 -0.35 -2.86 6.18
C ARG A 59 -1.60 -2.03 6.38
N TYR A 60 -2.19 -1.61 5.26
CA TYR A 60 -3.47 -0.94 5.16
C TYR A 60 -4.49 -1.95 4.63
N GLN A 61 -5.51 -2.22 5.43
CA GLN A 61 -6.64 -3.09 5.08
C GLN A 61 -7.81 -2.23 4.66
N PHE A 62 -8.33 -2.50 3.46
CA PHE A 62 -9.50 -1.80 2.90
C PHE A 62 -10.75 -2.67 2.87
N SER A 63 -10.60 -3.98 3.05
CA SER A 63 -11.70 -4.94 3.04
C SER A 63 -12.67 -4.65 4.18
N GLY A 64 -13.93 -4.37 3.87
CA GLY A 64 -14.93 -4.02 4.88
C GLY A 64 -14.87 -2.56 5.38
N CYS A 65 -13.97 -1.73 4.84
CA CYS A 65 -14.10 -0.28 5.00
C CYS A 65 -15.40 0.22 4.37
N SER A 66 -16.00 1.25 4.96
CA SER A 66 -17.20 1.93 4.44
C SER A 66 -17.18 3.41 4.86
N GLY A 67 -18.10 4.21 4.31
CA GLY A 67 -18.19 5.64 4.62
C GLY A 67 -17.30 6.53 3.76
N ASP A 68 -16.79 7.62 4.34
CA ASP A 68 -15.99 8.63 3.65
C ASP A 68 -14.55 8.12 3.38
N VAL A 69 -14.37 7.59 2.17
CA VAL A 69 -13.08 7.10 1.64
C VAL A 69 -11.97 8.15 1.67
N THR A 70 -12.28 9.42 1.41
CA THR A 70 -11.27 10.49 1.40
C THR A 70 -10.78 10.77 2.82
N ALA A 71 -11.69 10.80 3.80
CA ALA A 71 -11.32 10.96 5.20
C ALA A 71 -10.47 9.78 5.72
N THR A 72 -10.88 8.54 5.42
CA THR A 72 -10.14 7.34 5.83
C THR A 72 -8.75 7.29 5.20
N LEU A 73 -8.63 7.48 3.88
CA LEU A 73 -7.33 7.46 3.20
C LEU A 73 -6.42 8.59 3.66
N ARG A 74 -6.96 9.78 3.94
CA ARG A 74 -6.18 10.89 4.52
C ARG A 74 -5.63 10.53 5.89
N ALA A 75 -6.43 9.87 6.74
CA ALA A 75 -5.96 9.39 8.05
C ALA A 75 -4.86 8.33 7.92
N PHE A 76 -4.90 7.52 6.86
CA PHE A 76 -3.83 6.57 6.52
C PHE A 76 -2.62 7.21 5.84
N GLY A 77 -2.63 8.53 5.61
CA GLY A 77 -1.52 9.24 4.97
C GLY A 77 -1.51 9.16 3.45
N PHE A 78 -2.67 9.01 2.82
CA PHE A 78 -2.84 9.03 1.37
C PHE A 78 -3.61 10.27 0.89
N THR A 79 -3.28 10.71 -0.31
CA THR A 79 -4.17 11.48 -1.18
C THR A 79 -4.93 10.52 -2.07
N ALA A 80 -6.15 10.89 -2.44
CA ALA A 80 -7.06 10.03 -3.18
C ALA A 80 -7.86 10.84 -4.20
N ASN A 81 -8.06 10.27 -5.38
CA ASN A 81 -8.89 10.86 -6.43
C ASN A 81 -9.76 9.76 -7.04
N GLY A 82 -11.07 10.02 -7.14
CA GLY A 82 -12.01 9.13 -7.81
C GLY A 82 -12.04 7.70 -7.27
N VAL A 83 -11.97 7.49 -5.96
CA VAL A 83 -12.05 6.14 -5.36
C VAL A 83 -13.24 6.05 -4.42
N SER A 84 -13.72 4.84 -4.15
CA SER A 84 -14.81 4.55 -3.22
C SER A 84 -14.59 3.21 -2.51
N PHE A 85 -15.32 2.97 -1.42
CA PHE A 85 -15.37 1.65 -0.81
C PHE A 85 -16.46 0.78 -1.45
N GLY A 86 -16.09 -0.43 -1.86
CA GLY A 86 -16.97 -1.41 -2.52
C GLY A 86 -16.43 -2.84 -2.38
N GLY A 87 -16.38 -3.36 -1.15
CA GLY A 87 -15.69 -4.65 -0.85
C GLY A 87 -14.16 -4.53 -0.75
N GLY A 88 -13.67 -3.30 -0.70
CA GLY A 88 -12.26 -2.89 -0.74
C GLY A 88 -12.19 -1.48 -1.34
N LEU A 89 -10.99 -0.99 -1.63
CA LEU A 89 -10.81 0.28 -2.32
C LEU A 89 -10.97 0.09 -3.83
N GLN A 90 -11.95 0.75 -4.43
CA GLN A 90 -12.29 0.64 -5.85
C GLN A 90 -12.14 1.98 -6.56
N GLY A 91 -11.67 1.95 -7.81
CA GLY A 91 -11.69 3.12 -8.69
C GLY A 91 -13.09 3.38 -9.29
N THR A 92 -13.54 4.63 -9.26
CA THR A 92 -14.78 5.08 -9.89
C THR A 92 -14.61 5.50 -11.36
N SER A 93 -13.36 5.60 -11.85
CA SER A 93 -13.02 5.91 -13.23
C SER A 93 -11.65 5.33 -13.62
N ASN A 94 -11.24 5.50 -14.87
CA ASN A 94 -9.91 5.06 -15.34
C ASN A 94 -8.77 5.97 -14.82
N SER A 95 -9.09 7.06 -14.12
CA SER A 95 -8.14 8.01 -13.54
C SER A 95 -8.08 7.94 -12.02
N SER A 96 -8.68 6.92 -11.42
CA SER A 96 -8.74 6.76 -9.98
C SER A 96 -7.37 6.45 -9.41
N THR A 97 -6.91 7.25 -8.46
CA THR A 97 -5.57 7.12 -7.89
C THR A 97 -5.58 7.25 -6.37
N ILE A 98 -4.64 6.57 -5.73
CA ILE A 98 -4.18 6.89 -4.38
C ILE A 98 -2.66 7.07 -4.39
N LEU A 99 -2.15 7.92 -3.51
CA LEU A 99 -0.72 8.20 -3.42
C LEU A 99 -0.36 8.56 -1.97
N THR A 100 0.72 8.00 -1.44
CA THR A 100 1.20 8.36 -0.11
C THR A 100 1.58 9.86 -0.05
N ASN A 101 1.34 10.48 1.11
CA ASN A 101 1.64 11.89 1.35
C ASN A 101 3.13 12.12 1.65
N ALA A 102 3.84 11.07 2.03
CA ALA A 102 5.26 11.08 2.40
C ALA A 102 6.03 9.96 1.69
N SER A 103 7.35 10.11 1.67
CA SER A 103 8.27 9.07 1.20
C SER A 103 8.09 7.78 2.00
N SER A 104 8.22 6.66 1.30
CA SER A 104 8.19 5.29 1.83
C SER A 104 9.48 4.53 1.48
N LEU A 105 10.55 5.24 1.13
CA LEU A 105 11.84 4.64 0.78
C LEU A 105 12.58 4.16 2.03
N SER A 106 13.32 3.08 1.84
CA SER A 106 14.49 2.78 2.65
C SER A 106 15.74 3.27 1.90
N GLU A 107 16.52 4.15 2.53
CA GLU A 107 17.73 4.74 1.91
C GLU A 107 19.00 4.21 2.56
N THR A 108 20.06 4.06 1.76
CA THR A 108 21.42 3.82 2.27
C THR A 108 22.42 4.43 1.31
N GLY A 109 23.07 5.53 1.73
CA GLY A 109 23.94 6.28 0.82
C GLY A 109 23.14 6.89 -0.34
N ASN A 110 23.54 6.59 -1.57
CA ASN A 110 22.87 7.09 -2.79
C ASN A 110 21.78 6.13 -3.32
N ASP A 111 21.61 4.97 -2.69
CA ASP A 111 20.67 3.94 -3.13
C ASP A 111 19.38 4.03 -2.32
N SER A 112 18.25 3.86 -3.02
CA SER A 112 16.92 3.83 -2.40
C SER A 112 16.17 2.58 -2.84
N LYS A 113 15.51 1.92 -1.88
CA LYS A 113 14.71 0.72 -2.14
C LYS A 113 13.31 0.95 -1.57
N ALA A 114 12.30 0.64 -2.36
CA ALA A 114 10.92 0.58 -1.90
C ALA A 114 10.30 -0.72 -2.38
N GLY A 115 9.38 -1.23 -1.57
CA GLY A 115 8.51 -2.30 -2.03
C GLY A 115 7.16 -2.29 -1.38
N ILE A 116 6.27 -2.94 -2.10
CA ILE A 116 4.84 -2.94 -1.85
C ILE A 116 4.32 -4.35 -2.07
N GLU A 117 3.49 -4.80 -1.14
CA GLU A 117 2.62 -5.95 -1.32
C GLU A 117 1.22 -5.43 -1.62
N ILE A 118 0.58 -5.94 -2.67
CA ILE A 118 -0.78 -5.54 -3.05
C ILE A 118 -1.63 -6.79 -3.14
N THR A 119 -2.75 -6.81 -2.41
CA THR A 119 -3.81 -7.79 -2.61
C THR A 119 -4.97 -7.13 -3.34
N TYR A 120 -5.33 -7.64 -4.50
CA TYR A 120 -6.33 -7.05 -5.38
C TYR A 120 -7.21 -8.10 -6.06
N ILE A 121 -8.36 -7.66 -6.56
CA ILE A 121 -9.27 -8.42 -7.42
C ILE A 121 -9.46 -7.61 -8.71
N MET A 122 -9.27 -8.24 -9.86
CA MET A 122 -9.60 -7.65 -11.17
C MET A 122 -11.04 -7.98 -11.52
N ASN A 123 -11.88 -6.99 -11.83
CA ASN A 123 -13.31 -7.23 -12.09
C ASN A 123 -13.63 -7.53 -13.56
N GLN A 124 -12.74 -7.19 -14.49
CA GLN A 124 -12.93 -7.33 -15.94
C GLN A 124 -11.63 -7.72 -16.64
N ALA A 125 -11.73 -8.18 -17.88
CA ALA A 125 -10.56 -8.60 -18.68
C ALA A 125 -9.62 -7.44 -19.03
N ASP A 126 -10.12 -6.21 -19.04
CA ASP A 126 -9.35 -4.99 -19.29
C ASP A 126 -9.06 -4.18 -18.01
N SER A 127 -9.25 -4.79 -16.83
CA SER A 127 -8.86 -4.18 -15.56
C SER A 127 -7.36 -3.92 -15.50
N THR A 128 -6.96 -2.86 -14.82
CA THR A 128 -5.55 -2.60 -14.52
C THR A 128 -5.36 -2.07 -13.10
N VAL A 129 -4.19 -2.39 -12.54
CA VAL A 129 -3.65 -1.72 -11.35
C VAL A 129 -2.25 -1.26 -11.70
N ASP A 130 -2.06 0.05 -11.80
CA ASP A 130 -0.73 0.63 -12.00
C ASP A 130 -0.15 0.94 -10.61
N ALA A 131 0.93 0.27 -10.23
CA ALA A 131 1.62 0.49 -8.97
C ALA A 131 2.91 1.25 -9.21
N LEU A 132 2.93 2.56 -8.92
CA LEU A 132 4.15 3.36 -8.94
C LEU A 132 4.87 3.27 -7.60
N ILE A 133 6.15 2.90 -7.67
CA ILE A 133 7.02 2.61 -6.54
C ILE A 133 8.20 3.57 -6.70
N GLN A 134 8.32 4.57 -5.80
CA GLN A 134 9.17 5.75 -5.97
C GLN A 134 8.58 6.86 -6.87
N SER A 135 7.29 7.14 -6.68
CA SER A 135 6.54 8.19 -7.37
C SER A 135 6.80 9.60 -6.82
N THR A 136 6.68 10.60 -7.69
CA THR A 136 6.48 12.02 -7.33
C THR A 136 5.06 12.27 -6.81
N PRO A 137 4.77 13.47 -6.24
CA PRO A 137 3.41 13.91 -5.93
C PRO A 137 2.44 13.91 -7.14
N SER A 138 2.96 13.97 -8.36
CA SER A 138 2.17 14.04 -9.60
C SER A 138 1.92 12.68 -10.25
N PHE A 139 2.16 11.57 -9.54
CA PHE A 139 2.00 10.21 -10.06
C PHE A 139 2.92 9.93 -11.28
N ILE A 140 4.21 10.27 -11.12
CA ILE A 140 5.27 10.07 -12.11
C ILE A 140 6.38 9.26 -11.45
N GLY A 141 6.88 8.21 -12.10
CA GLY A 141 7.97 7.39 -11.58
C GLY A 141 7.92 5.95 -12.10
N PRO A 142 8.87 5.11 -11.64
CA PRO A 142 8.91 3.69 -12.00
C PRO A 142 7.82 2.89 -11.29
N GLY A 143 7.47 1.74 -11.85
CA GLY A 143 6.46 0.86 -11.27
C GLY A 143 6.13 -0.35 -12.11
N VAL A 144 4.99 -0.96 -11.81
CA VAL A 144 4.45 -2.12 -12.53
C VAL A 144 2.97 -1.92 -12.81
N GLN A 145 2.57 -2.12 -14.06
CA GLN A 145 1.17 -2.29 -14.43
C GLN A 145 0.80 -3.77 -14.35
N LEU A 146 -0.21 -4.06 -13.53
CA LEU A 146 -0.80 -5.37 -13.40
C LEU A 146 -2.08 -5.42 -14.23
N SER A 147 -2.24 -6.49 -14.99
CA SER A 147 -3.47 -6.83 -15.72
C SER A 147 -3.92 -8.24 -15.35
N PRO A 148 -5.12 -8.69 -15.76
CA PRO A 148 -5.59 -10.03 -15.46
C PRO A 148 -4.66 -11.15 -15.95
N THR A 149 -3.82 -10.90 -16.96
CA THR A 149 -3.01 -11.95 -17.63
C THR A 149 -1.50 -11.71 -17.60
N VAL A 150 -1.01 -10.50 -17.32
CA VAL A 150 0.42 -10.20 -17.39
C VAL A 150 0.80 -8.99 -16.51
N ALA A 151 2.08 -8.94 -16.11
CA ALA A 151 2.71 -7.74 -15.56
C ALA A 151 3.54 -7.03 -16.63
N LYS A 152 3.50 -5.71 -16.63
CA LYS A 152 4.32 -4.84 -17.48
C LYS A 152 5.08 -3.86 -16.60
N TRP A 153 6.32 -3.55 -16.93
CA TRP A 153 6.99 -2.45 -16.24
C TRP A 153 6.38 -1.14 -16.69
N LEU A 154 6.49 -0.13 -15.84
CA LEU A 154 5.81 1.13 -16.02
C LEU A 154 6.78 2.27 -15.76
N ASP A 155 6.88 3.19 -16.71
CA ASP A 155 7.36 4.55 -16.45
C ASP A 155 6.16 5.49 -16.54
N SER A 156 5.69 5.90 -15.36
CA SER A 156 4.58 6.82 -15.18
C SER A 156 3.28 6.28 -15.80
N ALA A 157 2.89 6.70 -17.00
CA ALA A 157 1.69 6.23 -17.69
C ALA A 157 2.00 5.25 -18.85
N THR A 158 3.28 4.97 -19.11
CA THR A 158 3.71 4.16 -20.25
C THR A 158 4.10 2.78 -19.79
N ALA A 159 3.23 1.80 -20.04
CA ALA A 159 3.50 0.40 -19.76
C ALA A 159 4.26 -0.25 -20.92
N ALA A 160 5.27 -1.06 -20.62
CA ALA A 160 6.05 -1.80 -21.59
C ALA A 160 6.36 -3.22 -21.08
N ASP A 161 6.70 -4.11 -22.00
CA ASP A 161 7.07 -5.47 -21.62
C ASP A 161 8.45 -5.45 -20.95
N PHE A 162 8.62 -6.27 -19.92
CA PHE A 162 9.91 -6.50 -19.27
C PHE A 162 10.88 -7.17 -20.26
N VAL A 163 12.12 -6.67 -20.33
CA VAL A 163 13.15 -7.13 -21.27
C VAL A 163 14.13 -8.08 -20.60
N THR A 164 14.57 -7.79 -19.37
CA THR A 164 15.55 -8.64 -18.67
C THR A 164 14.97 -10.01 -18.31
N THR A 165 13.88 -10.01 -17.54
CA THR A 165 13.09 -11.21 -17.26
C THR A 165 11.66 -10.93 -17.68
N ALA A 166 11.29 -11.40 -18.87
CA ALA A 166 9.95 -11.20 -19.42
C ALA A 166 8.88 -11.85 -18.53
N SER A 167 7.80 -11.09 -18.24
CA SER A 167 6.64 -11.63 -17.54
C SER A 167 6.00 -12.74 -18.38
N LYS A 168 5.91 -13.94 -17.79
CA LYS A 168 5.15 -15.03 -18.41
C LYS A 168 3.66 -14.75 -18.28
N PRO A 169 2.88 -14.86 -19.38
CA PRO A 169 1.43 -14.77 -19.27
C PRO A 169 0.90 -15.80 -18.26
N TRP A 170 0.04 -15.34 -17.36
CA TRP A 170 -0.61 -16.19 -16.38
C TRP A 170 -2.09 -16.38 -16.72
N THR A 171 -2.69 -17.43 -16.14
CA THR A 171 -4.13 -17.62 -16.20
C THR A 171 -4.84 -16.38 -15.65
N SER A 172 -5.89 -15.97 -16.37
CA SER A 172 -6.70 -14.79 -16.02
C SER A 172 -7.12 -14.82 -14.55
N SER A 173 -6.99 -13.68 -13.86
CA SER A 173 -7.43 -13.49 -12.47
C SER A 173 -8.69 -12.67 -12.30
N VAL A 174 -9.54 -12.62 -13.32
CA VAL A 174 -10.82 -11.94 -13.17
C VAL A 174 -11.65 -12.62 -12.08
N GLY A 175 -12.11 -11.83 -11.10
CA GLY A 175 -12.91 -12.27 -9.97
C GLY A 175 -12.16 -13.02 -8.86
N VAL A 176 -10.85 -13.23 -9.00
CA VAL A 176 -10.04 -13.98 -8.02
C VAL A 176 -9.05 -13.05 -7.33
N PRO A 177 -8.98 -13.05 -5.98
CA PRO A 177 -7.94 -12.33 -5.26
C PRO A 177 -6.54 -12.81 -5.65
N LYS A 178 -5.66 -11.84 -5.93
CA LYS A 178 -4.23 -12.06 -6.14
C LYS A 178 -3.43 -11.18 -5.19
N THR A 179 -2.33 -11.71 -4.68
CA THR A 179 -1.32 -10.95 -3.95
C THR A 179 -0.06 -10.89 -4.78
N VAL A 180 0.53 -9.71 -4.92
CA VAL A 180 1.82 -9.51 -5.56
C VAL A 180 2.77 -8.82 -4.61
N CYS A 181 4.05 -9.18 -4.71
CA CYS A 181 5.14 -8.43 -4.13
C CYS A 181 5.89 -7.71 -5.25
N LEU A 182 6.07 -6.41 -5.12
CA LEU A 182 6.75 -5.57 -6.10
C LEU A 182 7.83 -4.76 -5.39
N GLU A 183 8.96 -4.58 -6.05
CA GLU A 183 10.08 -3.80 -5.54
C GLU A 183 10.67 -2.94 -6.65
N VAL A 184 11.11 -1.74 -6.27
CA VAL A 184 11.94 -0.87 -7.12
C VAL A 184 13.14 -0.39 -6.34
N HIS A 185 14.31 -0.68 -6.89
CA HIS A 185 15.61 -0.29 -6.34
C HIS A 185 16.22 0.77 -7.26
N LYS A 186 16.75 1.83 -6.66
CA LYS A 186 17.58 2.82 -7.33
C LYS A 186 19.02 2.47 -7.04
N GLU A 187 19.75 2.09 -8.08
CA GLU A 187 21.17 1.78 -7.99
C GLU A 187 21.86 2.56 -9.12
N ASN A 188 22.87 3.38 -8.78
CA ASN A 188 23.62 4.18 -9.76
C ASN A 188 22.76 5.06 -10.71
N SER A 189 21.64 5.60 -10.20
CA SER A 189 20.64 6.39 -10.97
C SER A 189 19.82 5.60 -12.00
N LYS A 190 19.93 4.27 -12.01
CA LYS A 190 19.05 3.37 -12.76
C LYS A 190 18.01 2.74 -11.86
N GLY A 191 16.88 2.37 -12.46
CA GLY A 191 15.78 1.68 -11.78
C GLY A 191 15.86 0.19 -12.05
N HIS A 192 15.84 -0.59 -10.98
CA HIS A 192 15.71 -2.04 -11.04
C HIS A 192 14.31 -2.36 -10.55
N ILE A 193 13.46 -2.89 -11.42
CA ILE A 193 12.05 -3.15 -11.14
C ILE A 193 11.81 -4.65 -11.22
N PHE A 194 11.26 -5.25 -10.18
CA PHE A 194 11.00 -6.69 -10.17
C PHE A 194 9.80 -7.05 -9.30
N GLY A 195 9.31 -8.28 -9.47
CA GLY A 195 8.19 -8.75 -8.67
C GLY A 195 7.91 -10.25 -8.73
N TRP A 196 6.93 -10.63 -7.91
CA TRP A 196 6.45 -11.99 -7.71
C TRP A 196 4.93 -11.99 -7.49
N SER A 197 4.23 -13.01 -7.99
CA SER A 197 2.81 -13.23 -7.77
C SER A 197 2.49 -13.95 -6.44
N ILE A 198 3.22 -13.61 -5.39
CA ILE A 198 3.08 -14.14 -4.03
C ILE A 198 3.30 -13.04 -2.97
N PRO A 199 2.93 -13.28 -1.70
CA PRO A 199 3.26 -12.39 -0.58
C PRO A 199 4.77 -12.10 -0.45
N CYS A 200 5.11 -10.89 0.00
CA CYS A 200 6.51 -10.42 0.03
C CYS A 200 7.40 -11.20 1.01
N ASN A 201 6.82 -11.78 2.06
CA ASN A 201 7.53 -12.62 3.03
C ASN A 201 7.87 -14.02 2.49
N LEU A 202 7.28 -14.41 1.36
CA LEU A 202 7.56 -15.68 0.67
C LEU A 202 8.39 -15.46 -0.61
N ALA A 203 8.62 -14.21 -1.02
CA ALA A 203 9.35 -13.87 -2.23
C ALA A 203 10.80 -14.36 -2.18
N ASN A 204 11.21 -15.14 -3.18
CA ASN A 204 12.59 -15.57 -3.36
C ASN A 204 13.37 -14.50 -4.14
N ARG A 205 14.16 -13.69 -3.42
CA ARG A 205 14.98 -12.61 -3.99
C ARG A 205 16.18 -13.07 -4.82
N SER A 206 16.34 -14.37 -5.03
CA SER A 206 17.31 -14.95 -5.96
C SER A 206 16.69 -15.31 -7.33
N THR A 207 15.36 -15.24 -7.46
CA THR A 207 14.64 -15.61 -8.70
C THR A 207 13.37 -14.76 -8.86
N TYR A 208 13.34 -13.88 -9.87
CA TYR A 208 12.22 -13.00 -10.16
C TYR A 208 11.23 -13.64 -11.15
N GLU A 209 9.93 -13.32 -11.05
CA GLU A 209 8.95 -13.75 -12.08
C GLU A 209 8.95 -12.81 -13.29
N PHE A 210 9.31 -11.55 -13.05
CA PHE A 210 9.53 -10.52 -14.04
C PHE A 210 10.49 -9.46 -13.48
N GLU A 211 11.29 -8.87 -14.37
CA GLU A 211 12.39 -7.98 -13.99
C GLU A 211 12.77 -7.08 -15.16
N GLU A 212 13.02 -5.81 -14.85
CA GLU A 212 13.71 -4.85 -15.72
C GLU A 212 14.93 -4.33 -14.97
N GLU A 213 16.10 -4.60 -15.52
CA GLU A 213 17.38 -4.10 -15.00
C GLU A 213 17.78 -2.83 -15.74
N ASP A 214 18.52 -1.94 -15.07
CA ASP A 214 19.06 -0.71 -15.65
C ASP A 214 18.03 0.22 -16.32
N ALA A 215 16.77 0.17 -15.89
CA ALA A 215 15.68 0.94 -16.47
C ALA A 215 15.97 2.45 -16.40
N THR A 216 15.87 3.11 -17.55
CA THR A 216 16.01 4.56 -17.63
C THR A 216 14.65 5.21 -17.44
N ILE A 217 14.45 5.86 -16.29
CA ILE A 217 13.18 6.50 -15.94
C ILE A 217 13.18 7.95 -16.41
N LYS A 218 12.24 8.30 -17.31
CA LYS A 218 12.17 9.61 -17.98
C LYS A 218 11.96 10.76 -17.00
N GLY A 219 11.22 10.53 -15.92
CA GLY A 219 11.00 11.48 -14.84
C GLY A 219 12.06 11.45 -13.73
N GLY A 220 13.07 10.59 -13.85
CA GLY A 220 14.01 10.27 -12.78
C GLY A 220 13.39 9.39 -11.68
N ILE A 221 14.24 8.94 -10.76
CA ILE A 221 13.83 8.21 -9.56
C ILE A 221 13.90 9.19 -8.38
N THR A 222 12.73 9.51 -7.84
CA THR A 222 12.49 10.66 -6.95
C THR A 222 12.04 10.24 -5.55
N ASP A 223 11.69 11.23 -4.72
CA ASP A 223 11.38 11.26 -3.27
C ASP A 223 10.31 10.28 -2.74
N GLY A 224 10.04 9.19 -3.44
CA GLY A 224 9.83 7.95 -2.71
C GLY A 224 8.40 7.62 -2.33
N ARG A 225 7.40 8.23 -2.96
CA ARG A 225 6.01 7.89 -2.67
C ARG A 225 5.63 6.58 -3.33
N ILE A 226 4.57 5.97 -2.82
CA ILE A 226 3.95 4.80 -3.43
C ILE A 226 2.54 5.19 -3.83
N GLY A 227 2.19 4.94 -5.09
CA GLY A 227 0.89 5.27 -5.64
C GLY A 227 0.28 4.11 -6.39
N LEU A 228 -1.04 3.99 -6.32
CA LEU A 228 -1.81 3.07 -7.14
C LEU A 228 -2.77 3.85 -8.04
N LYS A 229 -2.88 3.47 -9.31
CA LYS A 229 -3.99 3.82 -10.19
C LYS A 229 -4.84 2.58 -10.40
N ILE A 230 -6.13 2.71 -10.13
CA ILE A 230 -7.04 1.57 -9.98
C ILE A 230 -8.10 1.67 -11.07
N ASN A 231 -8.10 0.74 -12.03
CA ASN A 231 -9.08 0.70 -13.11
C ASN A 231 -9.82 -0.64 -13.11
N LYS A 232 -11.13 -0.59 -12.84
CA LYS A 232 -12.00 -1.78 -12.78
C LYS A 232 -11.44 -2.89 -11.87
N ALA A 233 -10.79 -2.51 -10.79
CA ALA A 233 -10.20 -3.42 -9.82
C ALA A 233 -10.58 -2.99 -8.40
N VAL A 234 -10.45 -3.92 -7.46
CA VAL A 234 -10.64 -3.68 -6.02
C VAL A 234 -9.34 -4.00 -5.31
N ILE A 235 -8.79 -3.04 -4.58
CA ILE A 235 -7.63 -3.24 -3.71
C ILE A 235 -8.15 -3.64 -2.33
N GLN A 236 -7.82 -4.85 -1.90
CA GLN A 236 -8.23 -5.38 -0.59
C GLN A 236 -7.26 -4.96 0.52
N SER A 237 -5.96 -4.95 0.22
CA SER A 237 -4.92 -4.51 1.15
C SER A 237 -3.67 -4.05 0.43
N ILE A 238 -2.91 -3.18 1.09
CA ILE A 238 -1.55 -2.79 0.68
C ILE A 238 -0.63 -2.93 1.88
N THR A 239 0.54 -3.55 1.73
CA THR A 239 1.63 -3.45 2.70
C THR A 239 2.75 -2.61 2.08
N ILE A 240 3.10 -1.50 2.73
CA ILE A 240 4.24 -0.67 2.34
C ILE A 240 5.41 -0.98 3.28
N TYR A 241 6.51 -1.47 2.73
CA TYR A 241 7.70 -1.82 3.51
C TYR A 241 8.64 -0.61 3.62
N THR A 242 9.03 -0.28 4.85
CA THR A 242 9.85 0.89 5.19
C THR A 242 11.29 0.51 5.56
N THR A 243 11.58 -0.79 5.66
CA THR A 243 12.94 -1.31 5.78
C THR A 243 13.31 -2.13 4.55
N LYS A 244 14.61 -2.32 4.34
CA LYS A 244 15.14 -3.11 3.21
C LYS A 244 14.44 -4.45 3.09
N LEU A 245 13.78 -4.64 1.95
CA LEU A 245 13.27 -5.91 1.49
C LEU A 245 14.45 -6.74 0.98
N GLY A 246 14.95 -7.64 1.82
CA GLY A 246 16.07 -8.53 1.51
C GLY A 246 17.43 -8.04 2.02
N LEU A 247 18.04 -8.89 2.86
CA LEU A 247 19.48 -9.00 2.99
C LEU A 247 19.91 -10.21 2.16
N ASN A 248 20.45 -10.01 0.98
CA ASN A 248 21.42 -10.93 0.40
C ASN A 248 22.19 -10.20 -0.68
N LYS A 249 23.44 -9.87 -0.33
CA LYS A 249 24.52 -9.35 -1.16
C LYS A 249 24.11 -8.17 -2.03
N SER A 250 24.55 -6.99 -1.59
CA SER A 250 24.85 -5.88 -2.49
C SER A 250 25.34 -6.43 -3.83
N ILE A 251 24.62 -6.12 -4.89
CA ILE A 251 25.16 -6.12 -6.24
C ILE A 251 26.44 -5.27 -6.14
N GLN A 252 27.57 -5.91 -6.41
CA GLN A 252 28.89 -5.28 -6.44
C GLN A 252 29.01 -4.40 -7.68
#